data_AF-A0A3C0G1P3-F1
#
_entry.id   AF-A0A3C0G1P3-F1
#
_cell.length_a   1.000
_cell.length_b   1.000
_cell.length_c   1.000
_cell.angle_alpha   90.00
_cell.angle_beta   90.00
_cell.angle_gamma   90.00
#
_symmetry.space_group_name_H-M   'P 1'
#
loop_
_entity.id
_entity.type
_entity.pdbx_description
1 polymer ?
#
loop_
_entity_poly.entity_id
_entity_poly.type
_entity_poly.pdbx_seq_one_letter_code
_entity_poly.pdbx_strand_id
1 'polypeptide(L)'
;MPKKVIKKVLKRFMSFKKTPLDEEPFGIRSMERLNIGDLVQWSELGPNGYEQEKKIGVIADLYLEQRGSRNVALARINEICKSKKNLSLLGREKEVLVVSLHVLSKVSEKNELLSV
;
A
#
# COMPACT_ATOMS: atom_id res chain seq x y z
N MET A 1 -8.82 -14.55 60.13
CA MET A 1 -8.67 -15.21 58.80
C MET A 1 -9.57 -14.51 57.77
N PRO A 2 -9.04 -13.72 56.83
CA PRO A 2 -9.85 -13.10 55.78
C PRO A 2 -9.91 -13.99 54.53
N LYS A 3 -11.12 -14.37 54.10
CA LYS A 3 -11.34 -15.09 52.83
C LYS A 3 -11.54 -14.09 51.69
N LYS A 4 -10.57 -14.11 50.77
CA LYS A 4 -10.67 -14.05 49.30
C LYS A 4 -11.55 -12.94 48.70
N VAL A 5 -10.95 -11.87 48.20
CA VAL A 5 -10.38 -11.71 46.83
C VAL A 5 -11.43 -11.22 45.81
N ILE A 6 -11.29 -9.92 45.53
CA ILE A 6 -11.72 -9.19 44.34
C ILE A 6 -11.32 -9.96 43.08
N LYS A 7 -12.26 -10.15 42.13
CA LYS A 7 -12.00 -10.17 40.68
C LYS A 7 -13.31 -10.43 39.91
N LYS A 8 -13.92 -9.37 39.39
CA LYS A 8 -14.80 -9.47 38.23
C LYS A 8 -14.51 -8.31 37.29
N VAL A 9 -13.34 -8.37 36.68
CA VAL A 9 -12.90 -7.45 35.63
C VAL A 9 -12.45 -8.29 34.44
N LEU A 10 -12.97 -7.91 33.27
CA LEU A 10 -12.61 -8.35 31.92
C LEU A 10 -12.87 -9.83 31.54
N LYS A 11 -14.07 -10.06 30.97
CA LYS A 11 -14.23 -10.98 29.84
C LYS A 11 -14.86 -10.22 28.67
N ARG A 12 -14.10 -9.32 28.05
CA ARG A 12 -14.35 -8.88 26.67
C ARG A 12 -13.29 -9.56 25.82
N PHE A 13 -13.46 -10.87 25.64
CA PHE A 13 -12.67 -11.60 24.64
C PHE A 13 -13.03 -11.02 23.29
N MET A 14 -12.05 -10.34 22.69
CA MET A 14 -12.09 -9.93 21.30
C MET A 14 -12.32 -11.17 20.46
N SER A 15 -13.52 -11.28 19.90
CA SER A 15 -13.77 -12.17 18.77
C SER A 15 -12.98 -11.62 17.60
N PHE A 16 -11.72 -12.04 17.46
CA PHE A 16 -10.99 -11.95 16.20
C PHE A 16 -11.71 -12.87 15.21
N LYS A 17 -12.82 -12.39 14.63
CA LYS A 17 -13.39 -13.02 13.44
C LYS A 17 -12.33 -12.86 12.37
N LYS A 18 -11.54 -13.91 12.17
CA LYS A 18 -10.66 -14.04 11.01
C LYS A 18 -11.56 -13.84 9.79
N THR A 19 -11.18 -12.89 8.93
CA THR A 19 -11.95 -12.64 7.72
C THR A 19 -11.92 -13.91 6.86
N PRO A 20 -13.08 -14.41 6.39
CA PRO A 20 -13.17 -15.63 5.61
C PRO A 20 -12.29 -15.56 4.35
N LEU A 21 -11.75 -16.70 3.93
CA LEU A 21 -10.90 -16.82 2.72
C LEU A 21 -11.64 -16.47 1.43
N ASP A 22 -12.97 -16.46 1.44
CA ASP A 22 -13.85 -16.13 0.32
C ASP A 22 -14.17 -14.61 0.22
N GLU A 23 -13.49 -13.78 1.03
CA GLU A 23 -13.70 -12.32 1.03
C GLU A 23 -12.95 -11.63 -0.14
N GLU A 24 -13.58 -10.61 -0.72
CA GLU A 24 -13.00 -9.70 -1.72
C GLU A 24 -11.56 -9.29 -1.33
N PRO A 25 -10.55 -9.38 -2.23
CA PRO A 25 -9.18 -9.01 -1.90
C PRO A 25 -9.09 -7.58 -1.37
N PHE A 26 -8.30 -7.37 -0.32
CA PHE A 26 -8.18 -6.05 0.29
C PHE A 26 -7.59 -5.06 -0.70
N GLY A 27 -8.30 -3.96 -0.96
CA GLY A 27 -7.84 -2.91 -1.85
C GLY A 27 -8.11 -3.16 -3.34
N ILE A 28 -8.85 -4.20 -3.73
CA ILE A 28 -9.12 -4.50 -5.15
C ILE A 28 -9.78 -3.32 -5.88
N ARG A 29 -10.79 -2.68 -5.27
CA ARG A 29 -11.46 -1.50 -5.86
C ARG A 29 -10.55 -0.29 -6.04
N SER A 30 -9.50 -0.18 -5.22
CA SER A 30 -8.48 0.85 -5.39
C SER A 30 -7.54 0.47 -6.54
N MET A 31 -7.15 -0.80 -6.64
CA MET A 31 -6.32 -1.33 -7.73
C MET A 31 -6.98 -1.16 -9.10
N GLU A 32 -8.29 -1.42 -9.22
CA GLU A 32 -9.06 -1.24 -10.47
C GLU A 32 -9.00 0.19 -11.04
N ARG A 33 -8.66 1.17 -10.20
CA ARG A 33 -8.53 2.58 -10.59
C ARG A 33 -7.09 2.97 -10.86
N LEU A 34 -6.14 2.04 -10.88
CA LEU A 34 -4.72 2.30 -11.09
C LEU A 34 -4.25 1.57 -12.35
N ASN A 35 -3.31 2.20 -13.05
CA ASN A 35 -2.66 1.62 -14.22
C ASN A 35 -1.14 1.56 -14.00
N ILE A 36 -0.51 0.53 -14.56
CA ILE A 36 0.95 0.50 -14.70
C ILE A 36 1.37 1.74 -15.50
N GLY A 37 2.38 2.47 -15.01
CA GLY A 37 2.82 3.75 -15.57
C GLY A 37 2.21 4.99 -14.90
N ASP A 38 1.21 4.85 -14.03
CA ASP A 38 0.68 5.98 -13.25
C ASP A 38 1.76 6.56 -12.32
N LEU A 39 1.80 7.89 -12.24
CA LEU A 39 2.60 8.61 -11.25
C LEU A 39 1.81 8.71 -9.96
N VAL A 40 2.35 8.17 -8.88
CA VAL A 40 1.70 8.09 -7.57
C VAL A 40 2.56 8.68 -6.45
N GLN A 41 1.89 9.04 -5.36
CA GLN A 41 2.48 9.49 -4.12
C GLN A 41 2.02 8.59 -2.98
N TRP A 42 2.89 8.32 -2.01
CA TRP A 42 2.55 7.66 -0.75
C TRP A 42 3.33 8.29 0.40
N SER A 43 2.95 7.96 1.64
CA SER A 43 3.65 8.39 2.84
C SER A 43 4.37 7.21 3.48
N GLU A 44 5.60 7.42 3.92
CA GLU A 44 6.35 6.48 4.77
C GLU A 44 6.72 7.15 6.09
N LEU A 45 6.90 6.35 7.14
CA LEU A 45 7.47 6.85 8.38
C LEU A 45 8.96 7.15 8.14
N GLY A 46 9.35 8.38 8.46
CA GLY A 46 10.74 8.81 8.41
C GLY A 46 11.60 8.05 9.42
N PRO A 47 12.92 8.20 9.36
CA PRO A 47 13.88 7.42 10.16
C PRO A 47 13.65 7.50 11.68
N ASN A 48 13.10 8.62 12.14
CA ASN A 48 12.85 8.90 13.55
C ASN A 48 11.45 8.48 14.00
N GLY A 49 10.61 7.96 13.10
CA GLY A 49 9.25 7.47 13.40
C GLY A 49 8.18 8.54 13.67
N TYR A 50 8.57 9.81 13.82
CA TYR A 50 7.65 10.92 14.11
C TYR A 50 7.22 11.71 12.88
N GLU A 51 8.05 11.74 11.83
CA GLU A 51 7.78 12.50 10.62
C GLU A 51 7.28 11.57 9.52
N GLN A 52 6.26 11.99 8.76
CA GLN A 52 5.87 11.31 7.52
C GLN A 52 6.61 11.94 6.35
N GLU A 53 7.35 11.13 5.62
CA GLU A 53 7.97 11.54 4.38
C GLU A 53 7.06 11.19 3.21
N LYS A 54 6.76 12.17 2.35
CA LYS A 54 6.02 11.92 1.10
C LYS A 54 7.00 11.44 0.03
N LYS A 55 6.71 10.28 -0.53
CA LYS A 55 7.45 9.66 -1.63
C LYS A 55 6.63 9.73 -2.91
N ILE A 56 7.31 9.77 -4.05
CA ILE A 56 6.69 9.79 -5.38
C ILE A 56 7.36 8.71 -6.21
N GLY A 57 6.62 8.09 -7.11
CA GLY A 57 7.13 7.04 -7.99
C GLY A 57 6.14 6.65 -9.07
N VAL A 58 6.60 5.78 -9.97
CA VAL A 58 5.78 5.26 -11.08
C VAL A 58 5.42 3.80 -10.80
N ILE A 59 4.15 3.45 -10.95
CA ILE A 59 3.69 2.05 -10.82
C ILE A 59 4.36 1.20 -11.90
N ALA A 60 5.12 0.19 -11.50
CA ALA A 60 5.77 -0.78 -12.38
C ALA A 60 4.95 -2.08 -12.49
N ASP A 61 4.20 -2.44 -11.44
CA ASP A 61 3.38 -3.66 -11.42
C ASP A 61 2.22 -3.53 -10.43
N LEU A 62 1.13 -4.28 -10.67
CA LEU A 62 -0.06 -4.37 -9.82
C LEU A 62 -0.45 -5.84 -9.68
N TYR A 63 -0.47 -6.34 -8.45
CA TYR A 63 -0.75 -7.76 -8.21
C TYR A 63 -1.38 -8.00 -6.83
N LEU A 64 -1.98 -9.19 -6.69
CA LEU A 64 -2.49 -9.69 -5.42
C LEU A 64 -1.46 -10.59 -4.76
N GLU A 65 -1.24 -10.41 -3.47
CA GLU A 65 -0.40 -11.28 -2.65
C GLU A 65 -1.21 -11.79 -1.44
N GLN A 66 -1.05 -13.06 -1.11
CA GLN A 66 -1.67 -13.63 0.08
C GLN A 66 -0.92 -13.19 1.34
N ARG A 67 -1.57 -12.40 2.20
CA ARG A 67 -1.03 -11.97 3.49
C ARG A 67 -1.93 -12.44 4.63
N GLY A 68 -1.42 -13.39 5.40
CA GLY A 68 -2.19 -14.06 6.44
C GLY A 68 -3.35 -14.85 5.84
N SER A 69 -4.59 -14.51 6.18
CA SER A 69 -5.79 -15.22 5.72
C SER A 69 -6.48 -14.59 4.51
N ARG A 70 -5.92 -13.54 3.90
CA ARG A 70 -6.57 -12.86 2.77
C ARG A 70 -5.59 -12.40 1.69
N ASN A 71 -6.11 -12.25 0.48
CA ASN A 71 -5.38 -11.59 -0.60
C ASN A 71 -5.41 -10.07 -0.41
N VAL A 72 -4.30 -9.44 -0.75
CA VAL A 72 -4.07 -8.00 -0.59
C VAL A 72 -3.52 -7.44 -1.89
N ALA A 73 -4.11 -6.34 -2.34
CA ALA A 73 -3.69 -5.62 -3.52
C ALA A 73 -2.46 -4.75 -3.23
N LEU A 74 -1.40 -5.00 -3.98
CA LEU A 74 -0.10 -4.32 -3.88
C LEU A 74 0.28 -3.71 -5.22
N ALA A 75 1.09 -2.65 -5.13
CA ALA A 75 1.77 -2.07 -6.26
C ALA A 75 3.28 -2.17 -6.05
N ARG A 76 3.99 -2.53 -7.11
CA ARG A 76 5.42 -2.36 -7.23
C ARG A 76 5.68 -1.00 -7.86
N ILE A 77 6.51 -0.17 -7.23
CA ILE A 77 6.70 1.23 -7.59
C ILE A 77 8.19 1.51 -7.76
N ASN A 78 8.56 2.11 -8.88
CA ASN A 78 9.88 2.69 -9.05
C ASN A 78 9.87 4.09 -8.42
N GLU A 79 10.44 4.20 -7.21
CA GLU A 79 10.53 5.46 -6.49
C GLU A 79 11.34 6.50 -7.29
N ILE A 80 10.95 7.77 -7.27
CA ILE A 80 11.73 8.87 -7.85
C ILE A 80 12.48 9.56 -6.72
N CYS A 81 13.79 9.31 -6.61
CA CYS A 81 14.62 9.92 -5.58
C CYS A 81 15.23 11.24 -6.05
N LYS A 82 15.23 12.26 -5.18
CA LYS A 82 15.97 13.51 -5.40
C LYS A 82 17.46 13.29 -5.14
N SER A 83 18.21 12.73 -6.09
CA SER A 83 19.69 12.71 -6.01
C SER A 83 20.30 13.95 -6.67
N LYS A 84 21.23 14.62 -5.96
CA LYS A 84 22.06 15.72 -6.50
C LYS A 84 23.18 15.23 -7.42
N LYS A 85 23.44 13.92 -7.50
CA LYS A 85 24.50 13.34 -8.31
C LYS A 85 23.94 12.17 -9.14
N ASN A 86 23.88 12.40 -10.45
CA ASN A 86 23.89 11.43 -11.55
C ASN A 86 22.77 10.36 -11.63
N LEU A 87 21.92 10.54 -12.65
CA LEU A 87 21.36 9.54 -13.59
C LEU A 87 20.50 8.36 -13.12
N SER A 88 20.39 8.01 -11.84
CA SER A 88 19.35 7.08 -11.38
C SER A 88 18.07 7.85 -11.02
N LEU A 89 17.36 8.34 -12.04
CA LEU A 89 16.04 8.99 -11.89
C LEU A 89 14.99 8.02 -11.29
N LEU A 90 15.25 6.71 -11.43
CA LEU A 90 14.54 5.63 -10.79
C LEU A 90 15.38 5.17 -9.59
N GLY A 91 14.86 5.42 -8.40
CA GLY A 91 15.34 4.94 -7.11
C GLY A 91 15.07 3.45 -6.92
N ARG A 92 14.95 3.03 -5.65
CA ARG A 92 14.69 1.63 -5.31
C ARG A 92 13.25 1.27 -5.68
N GLU A 93 13.07 0.02 -6.08
CA GLU A 93 11.74 -0.56 -6.20
C GLU A 93 11.12 -0.70 -4.80
N LYS A 94 9.85 -0.31 -4.68
CA LYS A 94 9.08 -0.33 -3.45
C LYS A 94 7.77 -1.02 -3.65
N GLU A 95 7.42 -1.83 -2.67
CA GLU A 95 6.12 -2.48 -2.62
C GLU A 95 5.23 -1.73 -1.64
N VAL A 96 4.06 -1.31 -2.13
CA VAL A 96 3.15 -0.44 -1.38
C VAL A 96 1.72 -0.96 -1.54
N LEU A 97 0.95 -0.90 -0.45
CA LEU A 97 -0.49 -1.18 -0.49
C LEU A 97 -1.19 -0.17 -1.39
N VAL A 98 -1.97 -0.66 -2.36
CA VAL A 98 -2.65 0.23 -3.33
C VAL A 98 -3.58 1.24 -2.67
N VAL A 99 -4.13 0.92 -1.50
CA VAL A 99 -5.02 1.82 -0.73
C VAL A 99 -4.28 3.03 -0.15
N SER A 100 -2.96 2.98 -0.07
CA SER A 100 -2.10 4.07 0.42
C SER A 100 -1.60 4.98 -0.70
N LEU A 101 -1.94 4.68 -1.96
CA LEU A 101 -1.49 5.43 -3.12
C LEU A 101 -2.43 6.57 -3.45
N HIS A 102 -1.84 7.74 -3.68
CA HIS A 102 -2.51 8.90 -4.22
C HIS A 102 -2.00 9.15 -5.65
N VAL A 103 -2.88 9.05 -6.65
CA VAL A 103 -2.53 9.33 -8.05
C VAL A 103 -2.23 10.81 -8.22
N LEU A 104 -1.05 11.12 -8.76
CA LEU A 104 -0.65 12.47 -9.15
C LEU A 104 -0.85 12.71 -10.65
N SER A 105 -0.59 11.70 -11.47
CA SER A 105 -0.81 11.74 -12.92
C SER A 105 -1.16 10.37 -13.46
N LYS A 106 -2.02 10.34 -14.47
CA LYS A 106 -2.42 9.13 -15.18
C LYS A 106 -1.57 8.91 -16.41
N VAL A 107 -1.19 7.66 -16.66
CA VAL A 107 -0.67 7.29 -17.98
C VAL A 107 -1.79 7.47 -19.01
N SER A 108 -1.48 8.09 -20.14
CA SER A 108 -2.48 8.28 -21.20
C SER A 108 -2.71 6.97 -21.94
N GLU A 109 -3.96 6.51 -21.97
CA GLU A 109 -4.39 5.38 -22.81
C GLU A 109 -4.60 5.80 -24.29
N LYS A 110 -3.78 6.74 -24.81
CA LYS A 110 -3.90 7.13 -26.22
C LYS A 110 -3.35 6.02 -27.11
N ASN A 111 -4.30 5.22 -27.60
CA ASN A 111 -4.22 4.36 -28.78
C ASN A 111 -3.27 4.92 -29.85
N GLU A 112 -2.51 4.00 -30.44
CA GLU A 112 -1.60 4.13 -31.58
C GLU A 112 -2.28 4.65 -32.87
N LEU A 113 -2.81 5.87 -32.84
CA LEU A 113 -3.22 6.62 -34.04
C LEU A 113 -2.22 7.73 -34.38
N LEU A 114 -0.96 7.53 -34.04
CA LEU A 114 0.16 8.20 -34.67
C LEU A 114 0.79 7.25 -35.70
N SER A 115 -0.04 6.76 -36.62
CA SER A 115 0.42 6.39 -37.95
C SER A 115 0.79 7.69 -38.68
N VAL A 116 2.06 8.04 -38.63
CA VAL A 116 2.65 9.02 -39.56
C VAL A 116 2.85 8.35 -40.91
#